data_AF-A0AAD5C1N3-F1
#
_entry.id   AF-A0AAD5C1N3-F1
#
_cell.length_a   1.000
_cell.length_b   1.000
_cell.length_c   1.000
_cell.angle_alpha   90.00
_cell.angle_beta   90.00
_cell.angle_gamma   90.00
#
_symmetry.space_group_name_H-M   'P 1'
#
loop_
_entity.id
_entity.type
_entity.pdbx_description
1 polymer ?
#
loop_
_entity_poly.entity_id
_entity_poly.type
_entity_poly.pdbx_seq_one_letter_code
_entity_poly.pdbx_strand_id
1 'polypeptide(L)'
;MNPRGPNEIRPVYLDDISSSVDESTGREDGLLDCGVIPSNCLPCLAATVPSVEKRTSLSSSPSSARKKSVHKLSFKWKDGHPNASILSSKMQLQRPIAGSQVPFCPVDKTVLDSWSHVEPKTFRVRAENYMRDKKKEHAPNYAAYYPFGVDVFLSQRKIDHIARFVELPVVSSSGELPSILVVNVQVPLYPAAFFQGEIDGEGMNVVLYFKLSDGYSKELSSQFQDNMRRILDDEIEKVKGFPVDTLVPFRERLKILGRVVNVEDLQLSAPERKLMHAYNEKPVLSRPQHEFYQGENYFEIDLDMHRFSYISRKGFEAFQDRLKNCILDVGLTIQASL
;
A
#
# COMPACT_ATOMS: atom_id res chain seq x y z
N MET A 1 29.79 -6.17 54.15
CA MET A 1 28.93 -7.38 54.21
C MET A 1 28.05 -7.40 52.97
N ASN A 2 28.00 -8.54 52.29
CA ASN A 2 27.44 -8.74 50.96
C ASN A 2 25.92 -8.47 50.85
N PRO A 3 25.46 -8.03 49.66
CA PRO A 3 24.06 -7.81 49.32
C PRO A 3 23.38 -9.10 48.81
N ARG A 4 22.06 -9.24 48.94
CA ARG A 4 21.28 -10.20 48.14
C ARG A 4 20.35 -9.43 47.21
N GLY A 5 20.48 -9.78 45.93
CA GLY A 5 19.86 -9.15 44.78
C GLY A 5 18.46 -9.68 44.43
N PRO A 6 18.06 -9.54 43.16
CA PRO A 6 16.69 -9.27 42.74
C PRO A 6 15.88 -10.54 42.45
N ASN A 7 14.55 -10.44 42.60
CA ASN A 7 13.61 -11.42 42.07
C ASN A 7 13.55 -11.32 40.54
N GLU A 8 14.19 -12.27 39.86
CA GLU A 8 13.90 -12.62 38.47
C GLU A 8 12.61 -13.44 38.41
N ILE A 9 11.67 -13.06 37.55
CA ILE A 9 10.56 -13.92 37.12
C ILE A 9 10.82 -14.27 35.66
N ARG A 10 11.14 -15.54 35.40
CA ARG A 10 11.23 -16.17 34.07
C ARG A 10 10.02 -17.10 33.84
N PRO A 11 9.65 -17.36 32.57
CA PRO A 11 8.32 -17.83 32.19
C PRO A 11 8.11 -19.34 32.40
N VAL A 12 6.86 -19.71 32.69
CA VAL A 12 6.41 -21.11 32.81
C VAL A 12 6.03 -21.63 31.43
N TYR A 13 6.78 -22.65 30.96
CA TYR A 13 6.36 -23.55 29.88
C TYR A 13 5.60 -24.72 30.51
N LEU A 14 4.57 -25.21 29.83
CA LEU A 14 3.81 -26.39 30.24
C LEU A 14 3.80 -27.37 29.07
N ASP A 15 4.70 -28.35 29.15
CA ASP A 15 4.58 -29.64 28.48
C ASP A 15 4.50 -30.72 29.57
N ASP A 16 3.89 -31.85 29.19
CA ASP A 16 3.77 -33.14 29.87
C ASP A 16 2.67 -33.32 30.93
N ILE A 17 1.58 -34.00 30.51
CA ILE A 17 1.17 -35.26 31.16
C ILE A 17 0.81 -36.31 30.09
N SER A 18 1.49 -37.45 30.20
CA SER A 18 1.38 -38.64 29.36
C SER A 18 0.16 -39.53 29.63
N SER A 19 -0.23 -40.26 28.58
CA SER A 19 -0.58 -41.69 28.49
C SER A 19 -1.71 -42.31 29.35
N SER A 20 -2.69 -42.88 28.66
CA SER A 20 -2.99 -44.33 28.78
C SER A 20 -3.75 -44.81 27.54
N VAL A 21 -3.27 -45.95 27.02
CA VAL A 21 -3.80 -46.72 25.89
C VAL A 21 -4.72 -47.79 26.45
N ASP A 22 -5.91 -47.97 25.88
CA ASP A 22 -6.48 -49.32 25.73
C ASP A 22 -7.44 -49.39 24.53
N GLU A 23 -7.33 -50.48 23.79
CA GLU A 23 -8.04 -50.77 22.54
C GLU A 23 -9.52 -51.14 22.76
N SER A 24 -10.39 -50.73 21.83
CA SER A 24 -11.07 -51.64 20.88
C SER A 24 -12.48 -51.17 20.44
N THR A 25 -12.75 -51.43 19.15
CA THR A 25 -14.06 -51.56 18.47
C THR A 25 -14.86 -50.30 18.10
N GLY A 26 -14.61 -49.83 16.87
CA GLY A 26 -15.60 -49.85 15.78
C GLY A 26 -16.78 -48.87 15.85
N ARG A 27 -16.71 -47.82 15.02
CA ARG A 27 -17.76 -47.41 14.08
C ARG A 27 -17.22 -46.36 13.11
N GLU A 28 -17.46 -46.61 11.83
CA GLU A 28 -17.20 -45.71 10.71
C GLU A 28 -17.92 -44.37 10.92
N ASP A 29 -17.20 -43.27 10.77
CA ASP A 29 -17.74 -42.08 10.12
C ASP A 29 -16.59 -41.41 9.36
N GLY A 30 -16.72 -41.39 8.03
CA GLY A 30 -15.71 -40.92 7.10
C GLY A 30 -15.53 -39.41 7.19
N LEU A 31 -14.47 -38.97 7.87
CA LEU A 31 -13.99 -37.59 7.79
C LEU A 31 -13.04 -37.48 6.59
N LEU A 32 -13.61 -37.10 5.44
CA LEU A 32 -12.84 -36.74 4.25
C LEU A 32 -12.09 -35.42 4.49
N ASP A 33 -10.81 -35.56 4.78
CA ASP A 33 -9.69 -34.76 4.28
C ASP A 33 -10.02 -33.32 3.83
N CYS A 34 -9.83 -32.36 4.74
CA CYS A 34 -9.88 -30.93 4.45
C CYS A 34 -8.69 -30.48 3.60
N GLY A 35 -8.73 -30.79 2.31
CA GLY A 35 -7.90 -30.16 1.29
C GLY A 35 -8.42 -28.75 0.96
N VAL A 36 -8.16 -27.76 1.82
CA VAL A 36 -8.42 -26.35 1.49
C VAL A 36 -7.28 -25.84 0.60
N ILE A 37 -7.48 -25.94 -0.70
CA ILE A 37 -6.69 -25.20 -1.69
C ILE A 37 -7.07 -23.72 -1.56
N PRO A 38 -6.13 -22.79 -1.29
CA PRO A 38 -6.44 -21.37 -1.30
C PRO A 38 -6.71 -20.94 -2.74
N SER A 39 -7.95 -20.58 -3.05
CA SER A 39 -8.23 -19.84 -4.27
C SER A 39 -7.73 -18.40 -4.10
N ASN A 40 -6.67 -18.04 -4.83
CA ASN A 40 -6.06 -16.70 -4.92
C ASN A 40 -7.04 -15.65 -5.50
N CYS A 41 -8.04 -15.24 -4.73
CA CYS A 41 -8.94 -14.15 -5.10
C CYS A 41 -8.80 -13.02 -4.09
N LEU A 42 -8.17 -11.92 -4.52
CA LEU A 42 -8.11 -10.69 -3.73
C LEU A 42 -9.53 -10.18 -3.43
N PRO A 43 -9.79 -9.64 -2.23
CA PRO A 43 -11.10 -9.09 -1.90
C PRO A 43 -11.42 -7.88 -2.78
N CYS A 44 -12.67 -7.81 -3.26
CA CYS A 44 -13.18 -6.70 -4.05
C CYS A 44 -14.03 -5.78 -3.17
N LEU A 45 -13.70 -4.49 -3.15
CA LEU A 45 -14.55 -3.48 -2.51
C LEU A 45 -15.48 -2.86 -3.57
N ALA A 46 -16.78 -2.86 -3.29
CA ALA A 46 -17.77 -2.27 -4.19
C ALA A 46 -17.92 -0.76 -3.91
N ALA A 47 -17.65 0.08 -4.91
CA ALA A 47 -17.93 1.52 -4.83
C ALA A 47 -19.45 1.75 -4.95
N THR A 48 -20.09 2.27 -3.92
CA THR A 48 -21.54 2.54 -3.88
C THR A 48 -21.91 3.86 -4.58
N VAL A 49 -21.71 3.96 -5.89
CA VAL A 49 -22.22 5.09 -6.70
C VAL A 49 -23.08 4.55 -7.86
N PRO A 50 -24.30 5.06 -8.12
CA PRO A 50 -25.17 4.50 -9.15
C PRO A 50 -24.57 4.68 -10.55
N SER A 51 -24.48 3.60 -11.33
CA SER A 51 -24.03 3.64 -12.73
C SER A 51 -25.15 4.14 -13.65
N VAL A 52 -24.88 5.18 -14.43
CA VAL A 52 -25.74 5.57 -15.56
C VAL A 52 -25.41 4.65 -16.75
N GLU A 53 -26.33 3.76 -17.09
CA GLU A 53 -26.20 2.86 -18.24
C GLU A 53 -26.17 3.64 -19.57
N LYS A 54 -25.08 3.52 -20.33
CA LYS A 54 -25.05 3.94 -21.74
C LYS A 54 -25.00 2.69 -22.63
N ARG A 55 -26.12 2.42 -23.31
CA ARG A 55 -26.34 1.34 -24.28
C ARG A 55 -25.17 1.14 -25.25
N THR A 56 -24.71 -0.10 -25.34
CA THR A 56 -23.80 -0.63 -26.36
C THR A 56 -24.56 -0.97 -27.65
N SER A 57 -24.04 -0.53 -28.80
CA SER A 57 -24.44 -1.03 -30.13
C SER A 57 -23.49 -2.14 -30.57
N LEU A 58 -24.07 -3.24 -31.08
CA LEU A 58 -23.38 -4.39 -31.62
C LEU A 58 -22.99 -4.16 -33.08
N SER A 59 -21.74 -4.42 -33.45
CA SER A 59 -21.42 -4.88 -34.80
C SER A 59 -20.22 -5.83 -34.80
N SER A 60 -20.39 -6.92 -35.54
CA SER A 60 -19.51 -8.07 -35.67
C SER A 60 -18.70 -8.02 -36.96
N SER A 61 -17.40 -8.34 -36.93
CA SER A 61 -16.72 -9.19 -37.93
C SER A 61 -15.25 -9.51 -37.55
N PRO A 62 -14.66 -10.63 -38.03
CA PRO A 62 -13.43 -11.22 -37.48
C PRO A 62 -12.22 -11.20 -38.45
N SER A 63 -10.98 -11.27 -37.93
CA SER A 63 -9.88 -12.08 -38.52
C SER A 63 -8.54 -12.02 -37.76
N SER A 64 -8.09 -13.21 -37.36
CA SER A 64 -6.69 -13.70 -37.32
C SER A 64 -5.52 -12.78 -36.97
N ALA A 65 -4.97 -12.96 -35.76
CA ALA A 65 -3.53 -12.94 -35.52
C ALA A 65 -3.22 -13.80 -34.29
N ARG A 66 -2.26 -14.72 -34.42
CA ARG A 66 -1.73 -15.56 -33.32
C ARG A 66 -1.29 -14.67 -32.16
N LYS A 67 -2.11 -14.58 -31.09
CA LYS A 67 -1.72 -13.95 -29.82
C LYS A 67 -1.04 -15.00 -28.95
N LYS A 68 0.21 -14.71 -28.56
CA LYS A 68 0.85 -15.33 -27.40
C LYS A 68 -0.06 -15.08 -26.19
N SER A 69 -0.30 -16.11 -25.40
CA SER A 69 -1.11 -16.07 -24.18
C SER A 69 -0.45 -15.14 -23.16
N VAL A 70 -0.89 -13.88 -23.14
CA VAL A 70 -0.67 -12.97 -22.02
C VAL A 70 -1.55 -13.49 -20.88
N HIS A 71 -0.94 -13.87 -19.77
CA HIS A 71 -1.65 -14.25 -18.55
C HIS A 71 -2.29 -13.00 -17.95
N LYS A 72 -3.41 -12.58 -18.52
CA LYS A 72 -4.21 -11.46 -18.04
C LYS A 72 -4.79 -11.87 -16.69
N LEU A 73 -4.52 -11.11 -15.63
CA LEU A 73 -5.32 -11.13 -14.41
C LEU A 73 -6.73 -10.70 -14.82
N SER A 74 -7.59 -11.67 -15.13
CA SER A 74 -8.97 -11.41 -15.53
C SER A 74 -9.84 -11.37 -14.29
N PHE A 75 -10.62 -10.30 -14.13
CA PHE A 75 -11.77 -10.25 -13.24
C PHE A 75 -12.75 -11.38 -13.62
N LYS A 76 -12.64 -12.55 -12.97
CA LYS A 76 -13.66 -13.59 -13.05
C LYS A 76 -14.57 -13.43 -11.85
N TRP A 77 -15.62 -12.63 -12.03
CA TRP A 77 -16.79 -12.77 -11.18
C TRP A 77 -17.37 -14.15 -11.44
N LYS A 78 -17.56 -14.95 -10.38
CA LYS A 78 -18.32 -16.19 -10.50
C LYS A 78 -19.78 -15.76 -10.53
N ASP A 79 -20.36 -15.66 -11.72
CA ASP A 79 -21.80 -15.48 -11.89
C ASP A 79 -22.50 -16.60 -11.12
N GLY A 80 -23.13 -16.21 -10.00
CA GLY A 80 -24.02 -17.08 -9.26
C GLY A 80 -25.20 -17.47 -10.15
N HIS A 81 -25.61 -18.73 -10.05
CA HIS A 81 -26.77 -19.30 -10.73
C HIS A 81 -27.95 -18.31 -10.90
N PRO A 82 -28.64 -18.30 -12.06
CA PRO A 82 -29.68 -17.30 -12.37
C PRO A 82 -30.99 -17.43 -11.56
N ASN A 83 -31.01 -18.18 -10.45
CA ASN A 83 -32.21 -18.43 -9.65
C ASN A 83 -32.07 -18.01 -8.17
N ALA A 84 -31.21 -17.03 -7.86
CA ALA A 84 -31.19 -16.37 -6.55
C ALA A 84 -31.92 -15.01 -6.58
N SER A 85 -33.10 -14.95 -7.18
CA SER A 85 -34.02 -13.84 -6.97
C SER A 85 -34.70 -14.04 -5.60
N ILE A 86 -34.68 -12.99 -4.76
CA ILE A 86 -35.29 -12.91 -3.42
C ILE A 86 -34.41 -13.41 -2.27
N LEU A 87 -33.21 -12.83 -2.10
CA LEU A 87 -32.64 -12.54 -0.77
C LEU A 87 -31.79 -11.26 -0.87
N SER A 88 -32.46 -10.12 -0.93
CA SER A 88 -31.85 -8.83 -0.60
C SER A 88 -31.65 -8.77 0.93
N SER A 89 -30.73 -9.59 1.45
CA SER A 89 -30.18 -9.35 2.77
C SER A 89 -29.15 -8.26 2.61
N LYS A 90 -29.34 -7.12 3.29
CA LYS A 90 -28.26 -6.20 3.61
C LYS A 90 -27.20 -6.98 4.39
N MET A 91 -26.29 -7.65 3.69
CA MET A 91 -25.04 -8.07 4.28
C MET A 91 -24.35 -6.75 4.66
N GLN A 92 -24.41 -6.38 5.93
CA GLN A 92 -23.36 -5.54 6.48
C GLN A 92 -22.09 -6.36 6.29
N LEU A 93 -21.43 -6.17 5.14
CA LEU A 93 -20.09 -6.66 4.92
C LEU A 93 -19.28 -6.03 6.04
N GLN A 94 -18.88 -6.84 7.01
CA GLN A 94 -17.99 -6.40 8.08
C GLN A 94 -16.78 -5.78 7.40
N ARG A 95 -16.40 -4.58 7.84
CA ARG A 95 -15.24 -3.91 7.29
C ARG A 95 -14.01 -4.79 7.61
N PRO A 96 -13.15 -5.11 6.64
CA PRO A 96 -11.96 -5.88 6.93
C PRO A 96 -11.05 -5.11 7.90
N ILE A 97 -10.37 -5.84 8.78
CA ILE A 97 -9.40 -5.28 9.70
C ILE A 97 -8.21 -4.76 8.88
N ALA A 98 -7.84 -3.50 9.09
CA ALA A 98 -6.75 -2.87 8.37
C ALA A 98 -5.41 -3.59 8.59
N GLY A 99 -4.74 -3.91 7.48
CA GLY A 99 -3.40 -4.50 7.48
C GLY A 99 -3.36 -5.99 7.80
N SER A 100 -4.50 -6.68 7.72
CA SER A 100 -4.63 -8.10 8.06
C SER A 100 -4.44 -9.05 6.87
N GLN A 101 -4.51 -8.55 5.63
CA GLN A 101 -4.49 -9.42 4.44
C GLN A 101 -3.08 -9.88 4.07
N VAL A 102 -2.11 -8.98 4.08
CA VAL A 102 -0.74 -9.32 3.69
C VAL A 102 0.02 -9.79 4.95
N PRO A 103 0.55 -11.03 4.97
CA PRO A 103 1.27 -11.55 6.12
C PRO A 103 2.55 -10.76 6.39
N PHE A 104 2.83 -10.52 7.67
CA PHE A 104 4.11 -9.97 8.10
C PHE A 104 5.19 -11.06 8.06
N CYS A 105 6.35 -10.73 7.51
CA CYS A 105 7.54 -11.58 7.52
C CYS A 105 8.77 -10.75 7.91
N PRO A 106 9.59 -11.18 8.89
CA PRO A 106 10.87 -10.55 9.17
C PRO A 106 11.78 -10.56 7.93
N VAL A 107 12.60 -9.51 7.76
CA VAL A 107 13.48 -9.32 6.59
C VAL A 107 14.43 -10.50 6.34
N ASP A 108 14.80 -11.23 7.40
CA ASP A 108 15.72 -12.38 7.32
C ASP A 108 15.09 -13.63 6.68
N LYS A 109 13.79 -13.62 6.41
CA LYS A 109 13.05 -14.74 5.81
C LYS A 109 12.42 -14.29 4.49
N THR A 110 12.62 -15.10 3.45
CA THR A 110 12.01 -14.86 2.12
C THR A 110 10.69 -15.60 1.99
N VAL A 111 9.61 -14.95 2.44
CA VAL A 111 8.23 -15.41 2.20
C VAL A 111 7.64 -14.58 1.08
N LEU A 112 7.12 -15.24 0.03
CA LEU A 112 6.41 -14.55 -1.05
C LEU A 112 5.13 -13.90 -0.53
N ASP A 113 4.68 -12.84 -1.20
CA ASP A 113 3.43 -12.15 -0.89
C ASP A 113 3.34 -11.68 0.58
N SER A 114 4.46 -11.20 1.13
CA SER A 114 4.56 -10.72 2.51
C SER A 114 5.10 -9.30 2.60
N TRP A 115 4.94 -8.65 3.75
CA TRP A 115 5.52 -7.35 4.04
C TRP A 115 6.44 -7.42 5.27
N SER A 116 7.41 -6.51 5.35
CA SER A 116 8.39 -6.47 6.43
C SER A 116 8.72 -5.02 6.82
N HIS A 117 9.31 -4.85 8.00
CA HIS A 117 9.84 -3.55 8.39
C HIS A 117 11.16 -3.29 7.67
N VAL A 118 11.30 -2.07 7.14
CA VAL A 118 12.55 -1.57 6.58
C VAL A 118 13.04 -0.43 7.46
N GLU A 119 14.33 -0.44 7.80
CA GLU A 119 14.94 0.64 8.56
C GLU A 119 14.91 1.95 7.75
N PRO A 120 14.53 3.10 8.34
CA PRO A 120 14.48 4.38 7.64
C PRO A 120 15.80 4.75 6.95
N LYS A 121 16.95 4.38 7.55
CA LYS A 121 18.28 4.62 6.99
C LYS A 121 18.54 3.97 5.64
N THR A 122 17.71 3.00 5.24
CA THR A 122 17.77 2.37 3.92
C THR A 122 17.52 3.38 2.80
N PHE A 123 16.69 4.39 3.05
CA PHE A 123 16.36 5.40 2.05
C PHE A 123 17.44 6.48 1.95
N ARG A 124 17.73 6.88 0.71
CA ARG A 124 18.63 8.00 0.39
C ARG A 124 17.84 9.26 0.08
N VAL A 125 17.87 10.20 1.03
CA VAL A 125 17.18 11.49 0.94
C VAL A 125 18.13 12.61 0.54
N ARG A 126 17.58 13.74 0.11
CA ARG A 126 18.41 14.91 -0.26
C ARG A 126 19.08 15.45 1.00
N ALA A 127 20.40 15.63 0.95
CA ALA A 127 21.14 16.31 2.01
C ALA A 127 20.78 17.80 2.05
N GLU A 128 21.12 18.47 3.16
CA GLU A 128 20.85 19.90 3.37
C GLU A 128 21.34 20.78 2.20
N ASN A 129 22.52 20.47 1.65
CA ASN A 129 23.15 21.22 0.56
C ASN A 129 22.85 20.68 -0.85
N TYR A 130 21.82 19.83 -1.01
CA TYR A 130 21.51 19.13 -2.26
C TYR A 130 21.41 20.06 -3.49
N MET A 131 20.93 21.29 -3.32
CA MET A 131 20.79 22.21 -4.45
C MET A 131 22.14 22.53 -5.11
N ARG A 132 23.23 22.57 -4.34
CA ARG A 132 24.58 22.87 -4.79
C ARG A 132 25.34 21.62 -5.24
N ASP A 133 25.29 20.55 -4.47
CA ASP A 133 26.15 19.38 -4.67
C ASP A 133 25.45 18.17 -5.31
N LYS A 134 24.11 18.20 -5.40
CA LYS A 134 23.25 17.10 -5.86
C LYS A 134 23.44 15.79 -5.06
N LYS A 135 23.93 15.86 -3.81
CA LYS A 135 24.23 14.69 -2.98
C LYS A 135 23.04 14.21 -2.17
N LYS A 136 22.81 12.90 -2.23
CA LYS A 136 21.86 12.22 -1.35
C LYS A 136 22.62 11.50 -0.24
N GLU A 137 22.04 11.48 0.94
CA GLU A 137 22.57 10.83 2.13
C GLU A 137 21.53 9.87 2.70
N HIS A 138 21.99 8.92 3.52
CA HIS A 138 21.10 8.01 4.21
C HIS A 138 20.22 8.81 5.19
N ALA A 139 18.93 8.50 5.23
CA ALA A 139 18.04 9.11 6.21
C ALA A 139 18.48 8.74 7.64
N PRO A 140 18.15 9.57 8.65
CA PRO A 140 18.32 9.18 10.04
C PRO A 140 17.58 7.87 10.33
N ASN A 141 18.08 7.07 11.28
CA ASN A 141 17.48 5.77 11.61
C ASN A 141 16.26 5.87 12.54
N TYR A 142 15.43 6.90 12.34
CA TYR A 142 14.17 7.13 13.05
C TYR A 142 13.15 7.70 12.06
N ALA A 143 11.87 7.51 12.34
CA ALA A 143 10.78 7.99 11.50
C ALA A 143 9.57 8.44 12.34
N ALA A 144 8.75 9.31 11.76
CA ALA A 144 7.52 9.77 12.38
C ALA A 144 6.47 8.67 12.50
N TYR A 145 6.37 7.80 11.49
CA TYR A 145 5.42 6.72 11.45
C TYR A 145 6.12 5.43 11.04
N TYR A 146 5.73 4.31 11.65
CA TYR A 146 6.23 2.96 11.36
C TYR A 146 5.10 2.09 10.82
N PRO A 147 5.34 1.27 9.80
CA PRO A 147 4.30 0.46 9.18
C PRO A 147 3.79 -0.58 10.18
N PHE A 148 2.49 -0.87 10.20
CA PHE A 148 1.92 -1.97 10.99
C PHE A 148 1.11 -2.96 10.16
N GLY A 149 0.89 -2.68 8.87
CA GLY A 149 0.17 -3.60 8.00
C GLY A 149 0.08 -3.12 6.56
N VAL A 150 -0.28 -4.05 5.69
CA VAL A 150 -0.53 -3.83 4.26
C VAL A 150 -1.77 -4.60 3.84
N ASP A 151 -2.61 -4.00 3.02
CA ASP A 151 -3.73 -4.67 2.33
C ASP A 151 -3.67 -4.42 0.82
N VAL A 152 -4.24 -5.34 0.04
CA VAL A 152 -4.40 -5.19 -1.41
C VAL A 152 -5.83 -5.47 -1.82
N PHE A 153 -6.52 -4.46 -2.33
CA PHE A 153 -7.90 -4.59 -2.80
C PHE A 153 -7.98 -4.48 -4.31
N LEU A 154 -8.80 -5.32 -4.95
CA LEU A 154 -9.21 -5.08 -6.33
C LEU A 154 -10.43 -4.16 -6.35
N SER A 155 -10.48 -3.27 -7.34
CA SER A 155 -11.61 -2.36 -7.50
C SER A 155 -11.95 -2.14 -8.97
N GLN A 156 -13.23 -2.08 -9.27
CA GLN A 156 -13.70 -1.78 -10.64
C GLN A 156 -13.54 -0.30 -11.00
N ARG A 157 -13.50 0.56 -9.98
CA ARG A 157 -13.29 2.00 -10.04
C ARG A 157 -12.37 2.40 -8.89
N LYS A 158 -11.88 3.63 -8.89
CA LYS A 158 -11.06 4.16 -7.81
C LYS A 158 -11.85 4.16 -6.50
N ILE A 159 -11.14 3.90 -5.40
CA ILE A 159 -11.69 3.93 -4.05
C ILE A 159 -10.98 5.04 -3.31
N ASP A 160 -11.66 6.18 -3.25
CA ASP A 160 -11.18 7.32 -2.50
C ASP A 160 -11.54 7.18 -1.02
N HIS A 161 -10.65 7.63 -0.15
CA HIS A 161 -10.84 7.62 1.30
C HIS A 161 -11.12 6.20 1.83
N ILE A 162 -10.18 5.28 1.56
CA ILE A 162 -10.26 3.85 1.83
C ILE A 162 -10.38 3.53 3.33
N ALA A 163 -9.90 4.40 4.22
CA ALA A 163 -10.03 4.25 5.67
C ALA A 163 -11.50 4.07 6.13
N ARG A 164 -12.47 4.57 5.37
CA ARG A 164 -13.91 4.39 5.67
C ARG A 164 -14.42 2.98 5.41
N PHE A 165 -13.67 2.16 4.68
CA PHE A 165 -14.05 0.81 4.28
C PHE A 165 -13.36 -0.27 5.10
N VAL A 166 -12.43 0.11 5.98
CA VAL A 166 -11.66 -0.81 6.83
C VAL A 166 -11.87 -0.50 8.31
N GLU A 167 -11.58 -1.46 9.18
CA GLU A 167 -11.54 -1.27 10.63
C GLU A 167 -10.10 -0.92 11.03
N LEU A 168 -9.87 0.36 11.33
CA LEU A 168 -8.59 0.83 11.86
C LEU A 168 -8.44 0.48 13.35
N PRO A 169 -7.24 0.14 13.83
CA PRO A 169 -7.01 -0.15 15.24
C PRO A 169 -7.32 1.06 16.12
N VAL A 170 -7.85 0.80 17.31
CA VAL A 170 -8.05 1.85 18.33
C VAL A 170 -6.70 2.16 18.96
N VAL A 171 -6.15 3.32 18.64
CA VAL A 171 -4.87 3.82 19.19
C VAL A 171 -5.15 5.06 20.02
N SER A 172 -4.62 5.12 21.24
CA SER A 172 -4.72 6.30 22.11
C SER A 172 -4.12 7.53 21.42
N SER A 173 -4.96 8.52 21.13
CA SER A 173 -4.50 9.78 20.53
C SER A 173 -3.86 10.67 21.59
N SER A 174 -2.68 11.23 21.30
CA SER A 174 -2.11 12.33 22.10
C SER A 174 -2.79 13.68 21.84
N GLY A 175 -3.68 13.75 20.84
CA GLY A 175 -4.50 14.91 20.51
C GLY A 175 -3.85 15.92 19.56
N GLU A 176 -2.52 15.89 19.39
CA GLU A 176 -1.80 16.84 18.52
C GLU A 176 -1.62 16.34 17.08
N LEU A 177 -1.53 15.03 16.88
CA LEU A 177 -1.31 14.41 15.57
C LEU A 177 -2.15 13.14 15.42
N PRO A 178 -2.58 12.81 14.19
CA PRO A 178 -3.24 11.54 13.91
C PRO A 178 -2.35 10.35 14.30
N SER A 179 -2.90 9.39 15.05
CA SER A 179 -2.11 8.23 15.47
C SER A 179 -1.82 7.26 14.33
N ILE A 180 -2.63 7.34 13.27
CA ILE A 180 -2.57 6.46 12.11
C ILE A 180 -2.35 7.28 10.85
N LEU A 181 -1.42 6.82 10.02
CA LEU A 181 -1.24 7.28 8.65
C LEU A 181 -1.66 6.16 7.70
N VAL A 182 -2.60 6.44 6.80
CA VAL A 182 -3.05 5.54 5.74
C VAL A 182 -2.50 6.06 4.42
N VAL A 183 -1.86 5.20 3.64
CA VAL A 183 -1.39 5.55 2.29
C VAL A 183 -2.01 4.57 1.32
N ASN A 184 -2.91 5.06 0.47
CA ASN A 184 -3.66 4.25 -0.47
C ASN A 184 -3.11 4.50 -1.88
N VAL A 185 -2.38 3.54 -2.42
CA VAL A 185 -1.84 3.62 -3.79
C VAL A 185 -2.86 3.04 -4.76
N GLN A 186 -3.52 3.90 -5.52
CA GLN A 186 -4.54 3.51 -6.50
C GLN A 186 -3.87 3.26 -7.86
N VAL A 187 -3.72 1.99 -8.22
CA VAL A 187 -2.96 1.54 -9.38
C VAL A 187 -3.90 1.08 -10.51
N PRO A 188 -3.82 1.66 -11.72
CA PRO A 188 -4.62 1.19 -12.85
C PRO A 188 -4.16 -0.19 -13.32
N LEU A 189 -5.13 -1.08 -13.59
CA LEU A 189 -4.88 -2.42 -14.18
C LEU A 189 -5.27 -2.50 -15.67
N TYR A 190 -5.71 -1.38 -16.25
CA TYR A 190 -5.97 -1.26 -17.67
C TYR A 190 -4.78 -0.63 -18.42
N PRO A 191 -4.63 -0.89 -19.74
CA PRO A 191 -3.53 -0.35 -20.52
C PRO A 191 -3.50 1.19 -20.55
N ALA A 192 -2.30 1.77 -20.49
CA ALA A 192 -2.13 3.20 -20.58
C ALA A 192 -2.54 3.72 -21.98
N ALA A 193 -3.51 4.64 -22.02
CA ALA A 193 -3.98 5.33 -23.22
C ALA A 193 -3.42 6.76 -23.31
N PHE A 194 -3.10 7.20 -24.53
CA PHE A 194 -2.50 8.51 -24.80
C PHE A 194 -3.54 9.66 -24.84
N PHE A 195 -4.76 9.39 -25.30
CA PHE A 195 -5.88 10.35 -25.40
C PHE A 195 -7.03 9.92 -24.50
N GLN A 196 -7.80 10.87 -23.94
CA GLN A 196 -9.02 10.71 -23.11
C GLN A 196 -9.26 9.26 -22.66
N GLY A 197 -8.32 8.75 -21.86
CA GLY A 197 -8.36 7.41 -21.34
C GLY A 197 -9.24 7.38 -20.11
N GLU A 198 -9.68 6.18 -19.74
CA GLU A 198 -10.25 5.95 -18.42
C GLU A 198 -9.23 6.44 -17.36
N ILE A 199 -9.66 7.34 -16.48
CA ILE A 199 -8.90 7.85 -15.32
C ILE A 199 -9.54 7.41 -13.99
N ASP A 200 -10.54 6.56 -14.10
CA ASP A 200 -11.33 5.98 -13.03
C ASP A 200 -11.94 4.68 -13.58
N GLY A 201 -11.16 3.62 -13.48
CA GLY A 201 -11.49 2.30 -14.04
C GLY A 201 -10.84 1.20 -13.21
N GLU A 202 -10.81 -0.01 -13.77
CA GLU A 202 -10.30 -1.19 -13.05
C GLU A 202 -8.89 -0.97 -12.50
N GLY A 203 -8.73 -1.24 -11.21
CA GLY A 203 -7.53 -0.93 -10.46
C GLY A 203 -7.27 -1.90 -9.32
N MET A 204 -6.11 -1.74 -8.71
CA MET A 204 -5.84 -2.25 -7.37
C MET A 204 -5.54 -1.08 -6.43
N ASN A 205 -5.84 -1.27 -5.15
CA ASN A 205 -5.48 -0.35 -4.08
C ASN A 205 -4.47 -1.07 -3.20
N VAL A 206 -3.23 -0.60 -3.19
CA VAL A 206 -2.21 -1.07 -2.25
C VAL A 206 -2.21 -0.12 -1.07
N VAL A 207 -2.73 -0.58 0.07
CA VAL A 207 -2.93 0.25 1.26
C VAL A 207 -1.84 -0.05 2.27
N LEU A 208 -1.07 0.97 2.62
CA LEU A 208 -0.02 0.90 3.62
C LEU A 208 -0.50 1.62 4.88
N TYR A 209 -0.46 0.94 6.01
CA TYR A 209 -0.88 1.51 7.29
C TYR A 209 0.31 1.71 8.19
N PHE A 210 0.42 2.90 8.78
CA PHE A 210 1.50 3.25 9.68
C PHE A 210 0.96 3.83 10.99
N LYS A 211 1.69 3.58 12.07
CA LYS A 211 1.41 4.09 13.42
C LYS A 211 2.44 5.16 13.78
N LEU A 212 1.98 6.23 14.40
CA LEU A 212 2.82 7.30 14.94
C LEU A 212 3.85 6.72 15.94
N SER A 213 5.10 7.18 15.85
CA SER A 213 6.17 6.78 16.76
C SER A 213 5.93 7.32 18.17
N ASP A 214 6.10 6.49 19.19
CA ASP A 214 6.10 6.93 20.60
C ASP A 214 7.27 7.90 20.89
N GLY A 215 8.32 7.85 20.07
CA GLY A 215 9.48 8.74 20.11
C GLY A 215 9.30 10.05 19.34
N TYR A 216 8.16 10.27 18.67
CA TYR A 216 7.96 11.38 17.72
C TYR A 216 8.47 12.73 18.23
N SER A 217 7.98 13.18 19.39
CA SER A 217 8.32 14.51 19.93
C SER A 217 9.76 14.62 20.45
N LYS A 218 10.42 13.48 20.73
CA LYS A 218 11.78 13.42 21.29
C LYS A 218 12.85 13.26 20.21
N GLU A 219 12.55 12.48 19.17
CA GLU A 219 13.51 12.09 18.12
C GLU A 219 13.47 13.04 16.91
N LEU A 220 12.33 13.65 16.62
CA LEU A 220 12.16 14.51 15.45
C LEU A 220 12.37 15.98 15.78
N SER A 221 13.05 16.70 14.87
CA SER A 221 13.30 18.13 15.01
C SER A 221 11.99 18.94 15.04
N SER A 222 12.02 20.09 15.73
CA SER A 222 10.88 21.03 15.76
C SER A 222 10.44 21.42 14.34
N GLN A 223 11.40 21.65 13.44
CA GLN A 223 11.12 21.95 12.03
C GLN A 223 10.32 20.83 11.34
N PHE A 224 10.63 19.56 11.61
CA PHE A 224 9.85 18.45 11.06
C PHE A 224 8.43 18.45 11.63
N GLN A 225 8.30 18.66 12.94
CA GLN A 225 7.00 18.69 13.61
C GLN A 225 6.12 19.84 13.11
N ASP A 226 6.71 21.02 12.89
CA ASP A 226 6.05 22.16 12.27
C ASP A 226 5.58 21.78 10.85
N ASN A 227 6.46 21.23 10.01
CA ASN A 227 6.10 20.84 8.64
C ASN A 227 4.96 19.79 8.62
N MET A 228 4.94 18.84 9.55
CA MET A 228 3.83 17.89 9.68
C MET A 228 2.51 18.60 10.00
N ARG A 229 2.49 19.53 10.96
CA ARG A 229 1.29 20.33 11.27
C ARG A 229 0.79 21.11 10.06
N ARG A 230 1.70 21.77 9.34
CA ARG A 230 1.35 22.52 8.11
C ARG A 230 0.75 21.64 7.01
N ILE A 231 1.17 20.37 6.89
CA ILE A 231 0.54 19.40 5.98
C ILE A 231 -0.88 19.04 6.44
N LEU A 232 -1.06 18.82 7.74
CA LEU A 232 -2.36 18.45 8.29
C LEU A 232 -3.35 19.62 8.15
N ASP A 233 -2.93 20.83 8.46
CA ASP A 233 -3.75 22.06 8.41
C ASP A 233 -4.02 22.57 6.98
N ASP A 234 -3.55 21.83 5.96
CA ASP A 234 -3.65 22.19 4.54
C ASP A 234 -3.14 23.60 4.24
N GLU A 235 -2.05 23.98 4.90
CA GLU A 235 -1.50 25.33 4.75
C GLU A 235 -1.06 25.60 3.31
N ILE A 236 -1.11 26.86 2.93
CA ILE A 236 -0.60 27.34 1.64
C ILE A 236 0.70 28.10 1.90
N GLU A 237 1.74 27.76 1.15
CA GLU A 237 3.03 28.42 1.20
C GLU A 237 3.18 29.41 0.04
N LYS A 238 3.70 30.59 0.34
CA LYS A 238 4.08 31.57 -0.68
C LYS A 238 5.52 31.34 -1.11
N VAL A 239 5.71 30.75 -2.27
CA VAL A 239 7.03 30.51 -2.86
C VAL A 239 7.40 31.69 -3.75
N LYS A 240 8.54 32.33 -3.49
CA LYS A 240 9.03 33.44 -4.31
C LYS A 240 9.34 32.95 -5.72
N GLY A 241 8.59 33.46 -6.68
CA GLY A 241 8.74 33.17 -8.10
C GLY A 241 9.09 34.45 -8.86
N PHE A 242 9.79 34.33 -9.98
CA PHE A 242 10.02 35.43 -10.90
C PHE A 242 9.18 35.17 -12.16
N PRO A 243 8.21 36.02 -12.55
CA PRO A 243 7.93 37.39 -12.09
C PRO A 243 6.90 37.53 -10.95
N VAL A 244 6.20 36.46 -10.56
CA VAL A 244 5.13 36.49 -9.54
C VAL A 244 5.32 35.37 -8.53
N ASP A 245 5.09 35.68 -7.25
CA ASP A 245 5.07 34.68 -6.19
C ASP A 245 3.98 33.63 -6.45
N THR A 246 4.31 32.36 -6.26
CA THR A 246 3.36 31.26 -6.45
C THR A 246 2.84 30.81 -5.09
N LEU A 247 1.52 30.69 -4.96
CA LEU A 247 0.88 30.05 -3.83
C LEU A 247 0.82 28.55 -4.10
N VAL A 248 1.43 27.75 -3.23
CA VAL A 248 1.54 26.30 -3.40
C VAL A 248 1.02 25.63 -2.13
N PRO A 249 0.11 24.65 -2.22
CA PRO A 249 -0.29 23.86 -1.06
C PRO A 249 0.94 23.20 -0.42
N PHE A 250 1.07 23.31 0.89
CA PHE A 250 2.20 22.75 1.63
C PHE A 250 2.24 21.22 1.51
N ARG A 251 1.08 20.59 1.29
CA ARG A 251 0.96 19.17 0.98
C ARG A 251 1.74 18.72 -0.27
N GLU A 252 2.09 19.62 -1.19
CA GLU A 252 2.98 19.31 -2.33
C GLU A 252 4.45 19.03 -1.93
N ARG A 253 4.80 19.28 -0.66
CA ARG A 253 6.10 18.93 -0.08
C ARG A 253 6.20 17.45 0.25
N LEU A 254 5.07 16.75 0.38
CA LEU A 254 5.05 15.31 0.56
C LEU A 254 5.56 14.59 -0.70
N LYS A 255 6.42 13.59 -0.49
CA LYS A 255 7.06 12.78 -1.53
C LYS A 255 6.97 11.31 -1.15
N ILE A 256 6.62 10.45 -2.11
CA ILE A 256 6.78 9.00 -1.97
C ILE A 256 8.10 8.57 -2.59
N LEU A 257 8.80 7.71 -1.86
CA LEU A 257 10.00 7.02 -2.28
C LEU A 257 9.64 5.57 -2.51
N GLY A 258 9.82 5.09 -3.73
CA GLY A 258 9.75 3.68 -4.07
C GLY A 258 11.13 3.18 -4.47
N ARG A 259 11.53 2.03 -3.96
CA ARG A 259 12.78 1.37 -4.30
C ARG A 259 12.55 -0.10 -4.60
N VAL A 260 12.92 -0.54 -5.79
CA VAL A 260 13.05 -1.96 -6.14
C VAL A 260 14.42 -2.42 -5.65
N VAL A 261 14.44 -3.39 -4.74
CA VAL A 261 15.68 -3.89 -4.12
C VAL A 261 16.36 -4.91 -5.02
N ASN A 262 15.60 -5.85 -5.56
CA ASN A 262 16.11 -7.01 -6.29
C ASN A 262 16.15 -6.79 -7.81
N VAL A 263 16.55 -5.60 -8.27
CA VAL A 263 16.58 -5.24 -9.71
C VAL A 263 17.37 -6.23 -10.56
N GLU A 264 18.42 -6.82 -9.99
CA GLU A 264 19.30 -7.78 -10.67
C GLU A 264 18.63 -9.13 -10.92
N ASP A 265 17.73 -9.54 -10.03
CA ASP A 265 16.97 -10.79 -10.11
C ASP A 265 15.79 -10.68 -11.07
N LEU A 266 15.34 -9.45 -11.32
CA LEU A 266 14.36 -9.16 -12.34
C LEU A 266 15.07 -9.30 -13.70
N GLN A 267 14.68 -10.31 -14.48
CA GLN A 267 15.22 -10.60 -15.83
C GLN A 267 14.87 -9.47 -16.84
N LEU A 268 15.30 -8.24 -16.57
CA LEU A 268 15.02 -7.03 -17.33
C LEU A 268 15.94 -6.97 -18.56
N SER A 269 15.36 -6.57 -19.70
CA SER A 269 16.12 -6.18 -20.89
C SER A 269 16.98 -4.95 -20.62
N ALA A 270 17.99 -4.69 -21.45
CA ALA A 270 18.89 -3.55 -21.26
C ALA A 270 18.16 -2.18 -21.17
N PRO A 271 17.13 -1.88 -22.00
CA PRO A 271 16.35 -0.65 -21.86
C PRO A 271 15.54 -0.58 -20.55
N GLU A 272 14.89 -1.67 -20.15
CA GLU A 272 14.11 -1.74 -18.90
C GLU A 272 15.01 -1.58 -17.67
N ARG A 273 16.20 -2.19 -17.67
CA ARG A 273 17.19 -2.05 -16.59
C ARG A 273 17.68 -0.60 -16.48
N LYS A 274 17.98 0.04 -17.62
CA LYS A 274 18.36 1.46 -17.65
C LYS A 274 17.23 2.35 -17.13
N LEU A 275 15.98 2.06 -17.50
CA LEU A 275 14.81 2.76 -16.97
C LEU A 275 14.71 2.56 -15.45
N MET A 276 14.77 1.31 -14.98
CA MET A 276 14.68 1.01 -13.56
C MET A 276 15.74 1.78 -12.78
N HIS A 277 17.02 1.71 -13.14
CA HIS A 277 18.07 2.48 -12.45
C HIS A 277 17.88 4.01 -12.55
N ALA A 278 17.27 4.50 -13.63
CA ALA A 278 17.01 5.92 -13.80
C ALA A 278 15.85 6.42 -12.92
N TYR A 279 14.92 5.56 -12.50
CA TYR A 279 13.74 5.94 -11.71
C TYR A 279 13.73 5.37 -10.28
N ASN A 280 14.51 4.32 -10.01
CA ASN A 280 14.65 3.71 -8.69
C ASN A 280 15.16 4.74 -7.68
N GLU A 281 14.56 4.80 -6.49
CA GLU A 281 14.89 5.76 -5.42
C GLU A 281 14.70 7.25 -5.81
N LYS A 282 14.09 7.54 -6.97
CA LYS A 282 13.71 8.92 -7.29
C LYS A 282 12.30 9.18 -6.77
N PRO A 283 12.10 10.26 -6.00
CA PRO A 283 10.76 10.67 -5.64
C PRO A 283 9.93 10.85 -6.90
N VAL A 284 8.83 10.12 -7.02
CA VAL A 284 7.92 10.28 -8.16
C VAL A 284 7.23 11.63 -7.99
N LEU A 285 7.27 12.46 -9.03
CA LEU A 285 6.57 13.74 -9.07
C LEU A 285 5.09 13.49 -9.30
N SER A 286 4.35 13.27 -8.22
CA SER A 286 2.92 12.99 -8.21
C SER A 286 2.07 14.27 -8.09
N ARG A 287 2.36 15.28 -8.92
CA ARG A 287 1.65 16.56 -8.86
C ARG A 287 0.56 16.68 -9.93
N PRO A 288 -0.67 17.11 -9.58
CA PRO A 288 -1.38 16.92 -8.32
C PRO A 288 -2.18 15.62 -8.40
N GLN A 289 -1.62 14.54 -7.86
CA GLN A 289 -2.23 13.20 -7.87
C GLN A 289 -2.44 12.69 -6.43
N HIS A 290 -2.34 13.58 -5.45
CA HIS A 290 -2.61 13.28 -4.05
C HIS A 290 -3.95 13.87 -3.65
N GLU A 291 -4.83 13.04 -3.10
CA GLU A 291 -5.98 13.50 -2.33
C GLU A 291 -5.74 13.18 -0.86
N PHE A 292 -6.25 14.03 0.03
CA PHE A 292 -5.99 13.93 1.46
C PHE A 292 -7.30 13.87 2.23
N TYR A 293 -7.37 12.95 3.19
CA TYR A 293 -8.53 12.81 4.06
C TYR A 293 -8.11 12.77 5.52
N GLN A 294 -9.01 13.23 6.39
CA GLN A 294 -8.82 13.22 7.83
C GLN A 294 -10.05 12.60 8.48
N GLY A 295 -9.79 11.73 9.45
CA GLY A 295 -10.78 11.23 10.39
C GLY A 295 -10.37 11.52 11.83
N GLU A 296 -11.10 10.97 12.79
CA GLU A 296 -10.88 11.26 14.22
C GLU A 296 -9.46 10.89 14.70
N ASN A 297 -8.85 9.85 14.13
CA ASN A 297 -7.53 9.37 14.58
C ASN A 297 -6.59 8.97 13.42
N TYR A 298 -6.92 9.35 12.18
CA TYR A 298 -6.09 9.03 11.03
C TYR A 298 -5.98 10.19 10.04
N PHE A 299 -4.84 10.20 9.35
CA PHE A 299 -4.62 10.96 8.14
C PHE A 299 -4.45 9.99 6.98
N GLU A 300 -5.14 10.22 5.89
CA GLU A 300 -5.06 9.40 4.69
C GLU A 300 -4.52 10.19 3.50
N ILE A 301 -3.66 9.54 2.73
CA ILE A 301 -3.08 10.04 1.50
C ILE A 301 -3.43 9.06 0.38
N ASP A 302 -4.29 9.49 -0.54
CA ASP A 302 -4.62 8.76 -1.75
C ASP A 302 -3.64 9.14 -2.86
N LEU A 303 -3.00 8.14 -3.47
CA LEU A 303 -2.02 8.28 -4.53
C LEU A 303 -2.60 7.74 -5.83
N ASP A 304 -3.16 8.64 -6.63
CA ASP A 304 -3.87 8.30 -7.85
C ASP A 304 -2.91 8.08 -9.02
N MET A 305 -2.47 6.83 -9.22
CA MET A 305 -1.68 6.44 -10.38
C MET A 305 -2.48 6.40 -11.69
N HIS A 306 -3.81 6.43 -11.66
CA HIS A 306 -4.63 6.56 -12.87
C HIS A 306 -4.40 7.91 -13.54
N ARG A 307 -4.10 8.95 -12.74
CA ARG A 307 -3.80 10.31 -13.20
C ARG A 307 -2.32 10.55 -13.51
N PHE A 308 -1.45 9.55 -13.36
CA PHE A 308 -0.03 9.68 -13.69
C PHE A 308 0.19 9.94 -15.18
N SER A 309 1.32 10.57 -15.50
CA SER A 309 1.71 10.83 -16.90
C SER A 309 1.69 9.54 -17.72
N TYR A 310 1.41 9.65 -19.02
CA TYR A 310 1.40 8.49 -19.92
C TYR A 310 2.70 7.67 -19.83
N ILE A 311 3.85 8.34 -19.77
CA ILE A 311 5.16 7.69 -19.67
C ILE A 311 5.27 6.89 -18.37
N SER A 312 4.83 7.46 -17.24
CA SER A 312 4.83 6.77 -15.95
C SER A 312 3.91 5.55 -15.96
N ARG A 313 2.69 5.68 -16.48
CA ARG A 313 1.73 4.57 -16.59
C ARG A 313 2.24 3.47 -17.52
N LYS A 314 2.88 3.83 -18.64
CA LYS A 314 3.52 2.85 -19.54
C LYS A 314 4.70 2.14 -18.91
N GLY A 315 5.52 2.86 -18.15
CA GLY A 315 6.61 2.27 -17.38
C GLY A 315 6.11 1.24 -16.37
N PHE A 316 5.01 1.56 -15.67
CA PHE A 316 4.36 0.63 -14.75
C PHE A 316 3.72 -0.57 -15.46
N GLU A 317 2.98 -0.36 -16.56
CA GLU A 317 2.37 -1.42 -17.38
C GLU A 317 3.41 -2.46 -17.83
N ALA A 318 4.59 -2.01 -18.28
CA ALA A 318 5.68 -2.90 -18.68
C ALA A 318 6.26 -3.73 -17.51
N PHE A 319 6.07 -3.26 -16.29
CA PHE A 319 6.61 -3.86 -15.07
C PHE A 319 5.57 -4.68 -14.29
N GLN A 320 4.28 -4.48 -14.56
CA GLN A 320 3.17 -5.01 -13.78
C GLN A 320 3.23 -6.53 -13.59
N ASP A 321 3.49 -7.29 -14.66
CA ASP A 321 3.59 -8.76 -14.62
C ASP A 321 4.76 -9.28 -13.75
N ARG A 322 5.73 -8.40 -13.46
CA ARG A 322 6.93 -8.71 -12.68
C ARG A 322 6.79 -8.30 -11.21
N LEU A 323 5.76 -7.53 -10.84
CA LEU A 323 5.56 -7.06 -9.46
C LEU A 323 5.56 -8.20 -8.44
N LYS A 324 5.00 -9.35 -8.80
CA LYS A 324 5.01 -10.58 -7.98
C LYS A 324 6.40 -11.08 -7.59
N ASN A 325 7.43 -10.69 -8.34
CA ASN A 325 8.82 -11.05 -8.11
C ASN A 325 9.61 -9.89 -7.51
N CYS A 326 8.98 -8.73 -7.24
CA CYS A 326 9.68 -7.52 -6.82
C CYS A 326 9.67 -7.38 -5.31
N ILE A 327 10.82 -7.02 -4.76
CA ILE A 327 10.95 -6.53 -3.39
C ILE A 327 10.92 -5.01 -3.46
N LEU A 328 9.87 -4.41 -2.89
CA LEU A 328 9.61 -2.97 -2.93
C LEU A 328 9.76 -2.36 -1.53
N ASP A 329 10.76 -1.50 -1.34
CA ASP A 329 10.81 -0.63 -0.18
C ASP A 329 10.01 0.64 -0.51
N VAL A 330 9.07 1.00 0.37
CA VAL A 330 8.25 2.21 0.23
C VAL A 330 8.40 3.09 1.46
N GLY A 331 8.58 4.38 1.24
CA GLY A 331 8.68 5.39 2.29
C GLY A 331 8.08 6.72 1.89
N LEU A 332 7.75 7.54 2.89
CA LEU A 332 7.25 8.90 2.68
C LEU A 332 8.23 9.90 3.30
N THR A 333 8.42 11.03 2.62
CA THR A 333 9.27 12.11 3.10
C THR A 333 8.60 13.45 2.86
N ILE A 334 8.92 14.42 3.71
CA ILE A 334 8.48 15.80 3.56
C ILE A 334 9.69 16.63 3.17
N GLN A 335 9.57 17.33 2.04
CA GLN A 335 10.58 18.27 1.62
C GLN A 335 10.57 19.48 2.55
N ALA A 336 11.69 19.73 3.24
CA ALA A 336 11.86 20.94 4.03
C ALA A 336 11.78 22.20 3.14
N SER A 337 11.26 23.27 3.73
CA SER A 337 11.29 24.62 3.14
C SER A 337 12.65 25.23 3.44
N LEU A 338 13.31 25.78 2.40
CA LEU A 338 14.57 26.53 2.53
C LEU A 338 14.31 27.96 3.00
#